data_AF-A0A529QHW5-F1
#
_entry.id   AF-A0A529QHW5-F1
#
_cell.length_a   1.000
_cell.length_b   1.000
_cell.length_c   1.000
_cell.angle_alpha   90.00
_cell.angle_beta   90.00
_cell.angle_gamma   90.00
#
_symmetry.space_group_name_H-M   'P 1'
#
loop_
_entity.id
_entity.type
_entity.pdbx_description
1 polymer ?
#
loop_
_entity_poly.entity_id
_entity_poly.type
_entity_poly.pdbx_seq_one_letter_code
_entity_poly.pdbx_strand_id
1 'polypeptide(L)' 'MAIISQLAVQGAQMLAVLLLAPLLIGFVRKVKARLVRRQGPSLIQPYRDLVRLMRKEVVLADNASWLFRVTPYLIF' A
#
# COMPACT_ATOMS: atom_id res chain seq x y z
N MET A 1 30.43 11.94 -4.82
CA MET A 1 29.21 12.75 -5.00
C MET A 1 28.13 12.04 -5.82
N ALA A 2 28.45 11.39 -6.94
CA ALA A 2 27.46 10.72 -7.81
C ALA A 2 26.61 9.61 -7.10
N ILE A 3 27.21 8.81 -6.22
CA ILE A 3 26.51 7.73 -5.50
C ILE A 3 25.42 8.29 -4.58
N ILE A 4 25.72 9.37 -3.86
CA ILE A 4 24.76 9.99 -2.93
C ILE A 4 23.55 10.53 -3.70
N SER A 5 23.78 11.20 -4.83
CA SER A 5 22.68 11.67 -5.68
C SER A 5 21.87 10.52 -6.28
N GLN A 6 22.50 9.41 -6.66
CA GLN A 6 21.80 8.24 -7.18
C GLN A 6 20.90 7.59 -6.11
N LEU A 7 21.42 7.40 -4.90
CA LEU A 7 20.63 6.88 -3.78
C LEU A 7 19.48 7.82 -3.41
N ALA A 8 19.71 9.14 -3.45
CA ALA A 8 18.66 10.12 -3.19
C ALA A 8 17.55 10.05 -4.24
N VAL A 9 17.90 9.96 -5.53
CA VAL A 9 16.93 9.84 -6.63
C VAL A 9 16.17 8.52 -6.53
N GLN A 10 16.84 7.41 -6.24
CA GLN A 10 16.21 6.10 -6.05
C GLN A 10 15.22 6.13 -4.88
N GLY A 11 15.62 6.69 -3.74
CA GLY A 11 14.74 6.86 -2.58
C GLY A 11 13.51 7.72 -2.91
N ALA A 12 13.68 8.81 -3.65
CA ALA A 12 12.59 9.65 -4.10
C ALA A 12 11.63 8.91 -5.05
N GLN A 13 12.15 8.11 -5.98
CA GLN A 13 11.34 7.27 -6.87
C GLN A 13 10.52 6.24 -6.09
N MET A 14 11.14 5.55 -5.12
CA MET A 14 10.43 4.58 -4.27
C MET A 14 9.32 5.24 -3.45
N LEU A 15 9.59 6.40 -2.86
CA LEU A 15 8.57 7.18 -2.15
C LEU A 15 7.44 7.62 -3.08
N ALA A 16 7.76 8.06 -4.29
CA ALA A 16 6.75 8.43 -5.28
C ALA A 16 5.85 7.24 -5.62
N VAL A 17 6.40 6.04 -5.84
CA VAL A 17 5.63 4.83 -6.11
C VAL A 17 4.74 4.45 -4.93
N LEU A 18 5.30 4.43 -3.70
CA LEU A 18 4.56 4.11 -2.48
C LEU A 18 3.38 5.07 -2.24
N LEU A 19 3.56 6.35 -2.56
CA LEU A 19 2.51 7.34 -2.41
C LEU A 19 1.51 7.32 -3.56
N LEU A 20 1.93 7.18 -4.83
CA LEU A 20 1.04 7.28 -5.99
C LEU A 20 0.23 6.01 -6.24
N ALA A 21 0.76 4.83 -5.90
CA ALA A 21 0.06 3.56 -6.16
C ALA A 21 -1.31 3.47 -5.45
N PRO A 22 -1.47 3.79 -4.15
CA PRO A 22 -2.77 3.81 -3.48
C PRO A 22 -3.76 4.81 -4.10
N LEU A 23 -3.29 5.97 -4.57
CA LEU A 23 -4.13 6.95 -5.25
C LEU A 23 -4.73 6.39 -6.53
N LEU A 24 -3.90 5.71 -7.34
CA LEU A 24 -4.34 5.09 -8.58
C LEU A 24 -5.38 3.99 -8.31
N ILE A 25 -5.20 3.19 -7.26
CA ILE A 25 -6.19 2.20 -6.82
C ILE A 25 -7.52 2.89 -6.46
N GLY A 26 -7.47 3.98 -5.70
CA GLY A 26 -8.66 4.78 -5.35
C GLY A 26 -9.37 5.33 -6.59
N PHE A 27 -8.61 5.83 -7.56
CA PHE A 27 -9.12 6.30 -8.83
C PHE A 27 -9.82 5.18 -9.63
N VAL A 28 -9.16 4.04 -9.81
CA VAL A 28 -9.74 2.88 -10.52
C VAL A 28 -11.03 2.42 -9.85
N ARG A 29 -11.06 2.34 -8.51
CA ARG A 29 -12.28 1.98 -7.76
C ARG A 29 -13.41 2.97 -7.99
N LYS A 30 -13.12 4.27 -8.01
CA LYS A 30 -14.10 5.34 -8.26
C LYS A 30 -14.65 5.28 -9.68
N VAL A 31 -13.79 5.07 -10.68
CA VAL A 31 -14.20 4.92 -12.09
C VAL A 31 -15.10 3.69 -12.25
N LYS A 32 -14.67 2.53 -11.75
CA LYS A 32 -15.48 1.30 -11.78
C LYS A 32 -16.84 1.48 -11.12
N ALA A 33 -16.90 2.16 -9.96
CA ALA A 33 -18.16 2.43 -9.27
C ALA A 33 -19.11 3.30 -10.11
N ARG A 34 -18.60 4.35 -10.75
CA ARG A 34 -19.40 5.22 -11.62
C ARG A 34 -19.98 4.47 -12.82
N LEU A 35 -19.22 3.56 -13.42
CA LEU A 35 -19.69 2.74 -14.55
C LEU A 35 -20.89 1.85 -14.16
N VAL A 36 -20.93 1.37 -12.92
CA VAL A 36 -22.07 0.59 -12.38
C VAL A 36 -23.12 1.47 -11.69
N ARG A 37 -23.15 2.79 -11.99
CA ARG A 37 -24.06 3.78 -11.40
C ARG A 37 -24.06 3.82 -9.86
N ARG A 38 -22.90 3.58 -9.24
CA ARG A 38 -22.67 3.73 -7.79
C ARG A 38 -21.75 4.93 -7.52
N GLN A 39 -21.91 5.57 -6.37
CA GLN A 39 -21.07 6.72 -5.97
C GLN A 39 -19.59 6.33 -5.79
N GLY A 40 -19.33 5.13 -5.26
CA GLY A 40 -18.00 4.60 -5.00
C GLY A 40 -17.30 5.25 -3.79
N PRO A 41 -16.16 4.69 -3.37
CA PRO A 41 -15.38 5.22 -2.25
C PRO A 41 -14.65 6.53 -2.62
N SER A 42 -14.23 7.28 -1.59
CA SER A 42 -13.35 8.45 -1.77
C SER A 42 -11.99 8.04 -2.35
N LEU A 43 -11.34 8.94 -3.11
CA LEU A 43 -10.02 8.71 -3.68
C LEU A 43 -8.94 8.47 -2.61
N ILE A 44 -9.11 9.08 -1.43
CA ILE A 44 -8.17 9.00 -0.31
C ILE A 44 -8.42 7.75 0.54
N GLN A 45 -9.49 6.99 0.28
CA GLN A 45 -9.86 5.80 1.05
C GLN A 45 -8.70 4.80 1.19
N PRO A 46 -7.92 4.47 0.14
CA PRO A 46 -6.81 3.52 0.26
C PRO A 46 -5.73 3.94 1.28
N TYR A 47 -5.45 5.24 1.42
CA TYR A 47 -4.52 5.72 2.44
C TYR A 47 -5.10 5.56 3.85
N ARG A 48 -6.39 5.85 4.04
CA ARG A 48 -7.07 5.64 5.32
C ARG A 48 -7.09 4.18 5.71
N ASP A 49 -7.28 3.30 4.73
CA ASP A 49 -7.25 1.85 4.93
C ASP A 49 -5.85 1.38 5.35
N LEU A 50 -4.78 1.87 4.70
CA LEU A 50 -3.39 1.57 5.09
C LEU A 50 -3.10 2.02 6.54
N VAL A 51 -3.43 3.27 6.89
CA VAL A 51 -3.25 3.78 8.25
C VAL A 51 -4.06 2.97 9.26
N ARG A 52 -5.29 2.57 8.90
CA ARG A 52 -6.13 1.71 9.74
C ARG A 52 -5.49 0.35 9.96
N LEU A 53 -4.95 -0.29 8.91
CA LEU A 53 -4.31 -1.61 9.00
C LEU A 53 -3.02 -1.56 9.84
N MET A 54 -2.21 -0.52 9.70
CA MET A 54 -0.98 -0.34 10.50
C MET A 54 -1.25 -0.13 11.99
N ARG A 55 -2.46 0.29 12.35
CA ARG A 55 -2.89 0.46 13.75
C ARG A 55 -3.55 -0.79 14.34
N LYS A 56 -3.81 -1.83 13.53
CA LYS A 56 -4.42 -3.06 14.02
C LYS A 56 -3.36 -3.97 14.64
N GLU A 57 -3.74 -4.65 15.70
CA GLU A 57 -2.96 -5.75 16.25
C GLU A 57 -2.94 -6.92 15.27
N VAL A 58 -1.78 -7.57 15.18
CA VAL A 58 -1.60 -8.72 14.30
C VAL A 58 -2.04 -9.97 15.05
N VAL A 59 -3.13 -10.57 14.62
CA VAL A 59 -3.63 -11.84 15.17
C VAL A 59 -2.97 -12.99 14.42
N LEU A 60 -2.13 -13.76 15.10
CA LEU A 60 -1.57 -15.03 14.61
C LEU A 60 -2.15 -16.17 15.44
N ALA A 61 -2.38 -17.32 14.82
CA ALA A 61 -2.74 -18.53 15.55
C ALA A 61 -1.54 -19.02 16.38
N ASP A 62 -1.80 -19.54 17.59
CA ASP A 62 -0.75 -20.03 18.50
C ASP A 62 0.08 -21.19 17.90
N ASN A 63 -0.51 -21.94 16.97
CA ASN A 63 0.12 -23.04 16.25
C ASN A 63 0.72 -22.64 14.90
N ALA A 64 0.71 -21.34 14.54
CA ALA A 64 1.24 -20.90 13.25
C ALA A 64 2.77 -21.06 13.21
N SER A 65 3.28 -21.63 12.11
CA SER A 65 4.72 -21.72 11.86
C SER A 65 5.34 -20.33 11.74
N TRP A 66 6.61 -20.19 12.14
CA TRP A 66 7.41 -18.97 11.98
C TRP A 66 7.40 -18.45 10.54
N LEU A 67 7.26 -19.35 9.56
CA LEU A 67 7.16 -19.02 8.14
C LEU A 67 6.02 -18.04 7.87
N PHE A 68 4.88 -18.17 8.55
CA PHE A 68 3.74 -17.28 8.39
C PHE A 68 4.07 -15.81 8.72
N ARG A 69 5.03 -15.59 9.61
CA ARG A 69 5.51 -14.25 9.97
C ARG A 69 6.55 -13.71 8.97
N VAL A 70 7.38 -14.57 8.39
CA VAL A 70 8.51 -14.15 7.54
C VAL A 70 8.12 -14.00 6.07
N THR A 71 7.24 -14.85 5.55
CA THR A 71 6.86 -14.87 4.13
C THR A 71 6.44 -13.50 3.57
N PRO A 72 5.62 -12.68 4.25
CA PRO A 72 5.22 -11.38 3.72
C PRO A 72 6.41 -10.44 3.42
N TYR A 73 7.50 -10.52 4.20
CA TYR A 73 8.68 -9.69 4.01
C TYR A 73 9.64 -10.20 2.92
N LEU A 74 9.48 -11.45 2.48
CA LEU A 74 10.31 -12.03 1.42
C LEU A 74 9.68 -11.88 0.03
N ILE A 75 8.35 -11.82 -0.05
CA ILE A 75 7.61 -11.77 -1.31
C ILE A 75 7.41 -10.33 -1.82
N PHE A 76 7.24 -9.37 -0.92
CA PHE A 76 6.98 -7.96 -1.24
C PHE A 76 8.21 -7.09 -1.01
#